data_AF-A0A819AFM8-F1
#
_entry.id   AF-A0A819AFM8-F1
#
_cell.length_a   1.000
_cell.length_b   1.000
_cell.length_c   1.000
_cell.angle_alpha   90.00
_cell.angle_beta   90.00
_cell.angle_gamma   90.00
#
_symmetry.space_group_name_H-M   'P 1'
#
loop_
_entity.id
_entity.type
_entity.pdbx_description
1 polymer ?
#
loop_
_entity_poly.entity_id
_entity_poly.type
_entity_poly.pdbx_seq_one_letter_code
_entity_poly.pdbx_strand_id
1 'polypeptide(L)'
;MPDICLDRATKESKKCDLSLCMGTSMRVSPACELPCMNLKSGQKMVIINLQKTPYDDECALRIFARCDEVMSMVMKELNLTIPRYTDLKLWEDTEWMIDFEENWLFRTAGDTD
;
A
#
# COMPACT_ATOMS: atom_id res chain seq x y z
N MET A 1 10.14 -7.51 7.66
CA MET A 1 10.12 -6.51 6.58
C MET A 1 11.43 -5.76 6.66
N PRO A 2 12.16 -5.52 5.56
CA PRO A 2 13.41 -4.77 5.62
C PRO A 2 13.20 -3.41 6.30
N ASP A 3 14.13 -3.01 7.16
CA ASP A 3 13.96 -1.83 8.04
C ASP A 3 13.75 -0.54 7.23
N ILE A 4 14.47 -0.40 6.12
CA ILE A 4 14.36 0.75 5.19
C ILE A 4 12.93 0.88 4.64
N CYS A 5 12.31 -0.24 4.25
CA CYS A 5 10.94 -0.24 3.73
C CYS A 5 9.94 0.16 4.81
N LEU A 6 10.14 -0.30 6.05
CA LEU A 6 9.27 0.05 7.17
C LEU A 6 9.39 1.50 7.58
N ASP A 7 10.60 2.05 7.64
CA ASP A 7 10.83 3.44 7.97
C ASP A 7 10.21 4.38 6.94
N ARG A 8 10.40 4.08 5.65
CA ARG A 8 9.78 4.85 4.57
C ARG A 8 8.25 4.75 4.63
N ALA A 9 7.71 3.55 4.78
CA ALA A 9 6.26 3.36 4.89
C ALA A 9 5.68 4.10 6.12
N THR A 10 6.37 4.06 7.25
CA THR A 10 6.00 4.75 8.48
C THR A 10 5.99 6.27 8.29
N LYS A 11 7.01 6.82 7.63
CA LYS A 11 7.13 8.25 7.35
C LYS A 11 6.00 8.75 6.45
N GLU A 12 5.69 8.03 5.38
CA GLU A 12 4.62 8.42 4.46
C GLU A 12 3.24 8.20 5.09
N SER A 13 3.06 7.14 5.87
CA SER A 13 1.80 6.87 6.59
C SER A 13 1.48 7.93 7.64
N LYS A 14 2.49 8.61 8.20
CA LYS A 14 2.29 9.77 9.11
C LYS A 14 1.96 11.07 8.38
N LYS A 15 2.22 11.16 7.07
CA LYS A 15 2.03 12.37 6.27
C LYS A 15 0.80 12.33 5.38
N CYS A 16 0.33 11.15 5.00
CA CYS A 16 -0.82 10.98 4.12
C CYS A 16 -2.06 11.68 4.70
N ASP A 17 -2.91 12.22 3.85
CA ASP A 17 -4.23 12.75 4.19
C ASP A 17 -5.33 11.67 4.13
N LEU A 18 -5.09 10.60 3.36
CA LEU A 18 -5.95 9.45 3.18
C LEU A 18 -5.13 8.15 3.13
N SER A 19 -5.54 7.16 3.92
CA SER A 19 -5.05 5.79 3.84
C SER A 19 -6.10 4.88 3.19
N LEU A 20 -5.72 4.19 2.11
CA LEU A 20 -6.59 3.24 1.41
C LEU A 20 -6.09 1.80 1.59
N CYS A 21 -6.82 1.00 2.38
CA CYS A 21 -6.53 -0.41 2.62
C CYS A 21 -7.36 -1.28 1.67
N MET A 22 -6.71 -2.07 0.81
CA MET A 22 -7.39 -2.94 -0.15
C MET A 22 -6.93 -4.38 -0.02
N GLY A 23 -7.87 -5.33 0.03
CA GLY A 23 -7.55 -6.76 -0.04
C GLY A 23 -6.74 -7.31 1.13
N THR A 24 -6.73 -6.60 2.27
CA THR A 24 -5.99 -6.98 3.47
C THR A 24 -6.94 -7.31 4.63
N SER A 25 -6.60 -8.33 5.42
CA SER A 25 -7.32 -8.66 6.65
C SER A 25 -6.93 -7.77 7.83
N MET A 26 -5.85 -6.98 7.69
CA MET A 26 -5.31 -6.09 8.72
C MET A 26 -4.98 -6.80 10.05
N ARG A 27 -4.37 -8.00 9.99
CA ARG A 27 -4.04 -8.80 11.19
C ARG A 27 -2.55 -8.95 11.49
N VAL A 28 -1.68 -8.48 10.60
CA VAL A 28 -0.23 -8.74 10.68
C VAL A 28 0.50 -7.44 10.97
N SER A 29 1.03 -7.32 12.19
CA SER A 29 1.94 -6.24 12.59
C SER A 29 3.33 -6.44 11.97
N PRO A 30 4.07 -5.36 11.68
CA PRO A 30 3.72 -3.95 11.90
C PRO A 30 2.86 -3.34 10.76
N ALA A 31 2.65 -4.06 9.65
CA ALA A 31 2.05 -3.48 8.45
C ALA A 31 0.61 -3.01 8.64
N CYS A 32 -0.19 -3.68 9.47
CA CYS A 32 -1.58 -3.29 9.74
C CYS A 32 -1.71 -1.98 10.54
N GLU A 33 -0.65 -1.54 11.22
CA GLU A 33 -0.66 -0.31 12.02
C GLU A 33 -0.39 0.93 11.14
N LEU A 34 0.31 0.75 10.02
CA LEU A 34 0.70 1.84 9.11
C LEU A 34 -0.49 2.70 8.70
N PRO A 35 -1.62 2.15 8.20
CA PRO A 35 -2.74 2.97 7.74
C PRO A 35 -3.40 3.77 8.87
N CYS A 36 -3.16 3.38 10.13
CA CYS A 36 -3.73 4.00 11.33
C CYS A 36 -2.87 5.15 11.87
N MET A 37 -1.62 5.28 11.42
CA MET A 37 -0.63 6.16 12.06
C MET A 37 -1.00 7.64 12.06
N ASN A 38 -1.82 8.08 11.10
CA ASN A 38 -2.27 9.48 11.03
C ASN A 38 -3.72 9.69 11.49
N LEU A 39 -4.44 8.67 11.98
CA LEU A 39 -5.85 8.82 12.38
C LEU A 39 -6.03 9.85 13.51
N LYS A 40 -5.07 9.92 14.44
CA LYS A 40 -5.10 10.88 15.57
C LYS A 40 -5.01 12.34 15.13
N SER A 41 -4.53 12.60 13.92
CA SER A 41 -4.38 13.95 13.37
C SER A 41 -5.59 14.36 12.50
N GLY A 42 -6.64 13.53 12.44
CA GLY A 42 -7.91 13.81 11.76
C GLY A 42 -8.02 13.26 10.32
N GLN A 43 -7.01 12.55 9.85
CA GLN A 43 -6.98 11.94 8.52
C GLN A 43 -7.86 10.71 8.43
N LYS A 44 -8.24 10.34 7.20
CA LYS A 44 -9.24 9.32 6.95
C LYS A 44 -8.60 8.00 6.52
N MET A 45 -9.17 6.90 6.97
CA MET A 45 -8.87 5.56 6.47
C MET A 45 -10.09 4.99 5.77
N VAL A 46 -9.87 4.36 4.62
CA VAL A 46 -10.89 3.64 3.84
C VAL A 46 -10.48 2.19 3.70
N ILE A 47 -11.39 1.27 3.98
CA ILE A 47 -11.12 -0.19 3.92
C ILE A 47 -12.02 -0.85 2.88
N ILE A 48 -11.39 -1.46 1.88
CA ILE A 48 -12.02 -2.29 0.85
C ILE A 48 -11.58 -3.74 1.05
N ASN A 49 -12.50 -4.56 1.55
CA ASN A 49 -12.28 -5.99 1.72
C ASN A 49 -13.61 -6.73 1.80
N LEU A 50 -13.66 -8.00 1.40
CA LEU A 50 -14.86 -8.83 1.50
C LEU A 50 -15.17 -9.25 2.95
N GLN A 51 -14.12 -9.42 3.76
CA GLN A 51 -14.23 -9.86 5.15
C GLN A 51 -14.08 -8.70 6.13
N LYS A 52 -14.63 -8.84 7.33
CA LYS A 52 -14.41 -7.87 8.42
C LYS A 52 -12.94 -7.79 8.79
N THR A 53 -12.49 -6.59 9.14
CA THR A 53 -11.13 -6.34 9.63
C THR A 53 -11.16 -5.82 11.07
N PRO A 54 -10.07 -5.98 11.86
CA PRO A 54 -10.01 -5.43 13.21
C PRO A 54 -10.19 -3.91 13.30
N TYR A 55 -9.97 -3.19 12.20
CA TYR A 55 -9.98 -1.72 12.13
C TYR A 55 -11.25 -1.17 11.46
N ASP A 56 -12.29 -2.01 11.27
CA ASP A 56 -13.54 -1.58 10.63
C ASP A 56 -14.21 -0.43 11.41
N ASP A 57 -14.10 -0.40 12.74
CA ASP A 57 -14.67 0.65 13.60
C ASP A 57 -13.87 1.97 13.59
N GLU A 58 -12.60 1.92 13.17
CA GLU A 58 -11.71 3.09 13.10
C GLU A 58 -11.72 3.76 11.72
N CYS A 59 -12.24 3.07 10.70
CA CYS A 59 -12.24 3.58 9.34
C CYS A 59 -13.39 4.58 9.09
N ALA A 60 -13.13 5.58 8.25
CA ALA A 60 -14.13 6.58 7.86
C ALA A 60 -15.11 6.02 6.81
N LEU A 61 -14.70 5.02 6.02
CA LEU A 61 -15.53 4.37 5.01
C LEU A 61 -15.14 2.89 4.88
N ARG A 62 -16.15 2.02 4.96
CA ARG A 62 -16.00 0.57 4.82
C ARG A 62 -16.79 0.06 3.61
N ILE A 63 -16.11 -0.61 2.68
CA ILE A 63 -16.71 -1.16 1.46
C ILE A 63 -16.54 -2.68 1.36
N PHE A 64 -17.64 -3.43 1.49
CA PHE A 64 -17.67 -4.89 1.35
C PHE A 64 -17.85 -5.30 -0.12
N ALA A 65 -16.78 -5.24 -0.91
CA ALA A 65 -16.80 -5.58 -2.32
C ALA A 65 -15.44 -6.09 -2.81
N ARG A 66 -15.39 -6.61 -4.05
CA ARG A 66 -14.14 -6.97 -4.71
C ARG A 66 -13.36 -5.70 -5.04
N CYS A 67 -12.05 -5.69 -4.80
CA CYS A 67 -11.22 -4.51 -5.03
C CYS A 67 -11.29 -4.03 -6.49
N ASP A 68 -11.29 -4.96 -7.44
CA ASP A 68 -11.33 -4.65 -8.88
C ASP A 68 -12.61 -3.91 -9.28
N GLU A 69 -13.76 -4.27 -8.70
CA GLU A 69 -15.04 -3.60 -8.97
C GLU A 69 -15.01 -2.17 -8.45
N VAL A 70 -14.55 -1.99 -7.21
CA VAL A 70 -14.45 -0.67 -6.59
C VAL A 70 -13.46 0.21 -7.38
N MET A 71 -12.29 -0.32 -7.70
CA MET A 71 -11.29 0.44 -8.46
C MET A 71 -11.74 0.76 -9.88
N SER A 72 -12.51 -0.11 -10.53
CA SER A 72 -13.11 0.20 -11.84
C SER A 72 -14.07 1.40 -11.75
N MET A 73 -14.87 1.47 -10.70
CA MET A 73 -15.78 2.60 -10.46
C MET A 73 -15.01 3.88 -10.10
N VAL A 74 -13.98 3.78 -9.25
CA VAL A 74 -13.13 4.92 -8.88
C VAL A 74 -12.41 5.48 -10.11
N MET A 75 -11.82 4.63 -10.95
CA MET A 75 -11.13 5.07 -12.17
C MET A 75 -12.09 5.75 -13.14
N LYS A 76 -13.32 5.24 -13.27
CA LYS A 76 -14.38 5.90 -14.06
C LYS A 76 -14.73 7.28 -13.52
N GLU A 77 -14.89 7.42 -12.20
CA GLU A 77 -15.21 8.69 -11.55
C GLU A 77 -14.07 9.71 -11.68
N LEU A 78 -12.83 9.26 -11.58
CA LEU A 78 -11.63 10.09 -11.79
C LEU A 78 -11.34 10.39 -13.26
N ASN A 79 -12.14 9.86 -14.19
CA ASN A 79 -11.91 9.95 -15.63
C ASN A 79 -10.51 9.43 -16.05
N LEU A 80 -10.06 8.34 -15.43
CA LEU A 80 -8.80 7.67 -15.71
C LEU A 80 -9.04 6.32 -16.40
N THR A 81 -8.22 6.01 -17.40
CA THR A 81 -8.24 4.71 -18.07
C THR A 81 -7.36 3.71 -17.32
N ILE A 82 -7.85 2.49 -17.09
CA ILE A 82 -7.04 1.40 -16.56
C ILE A 82 -6.10 0.92 -17.68
N PRO A 83 -4.77 1.05 -17.55
CA PRO A 83 -3.84 0.64 -18.59
C PRO A 83 -3.80 -0.88 -18.72
N ARG A 84 -3.55 -1.37 -19.94
CA ARG A 84 -3.26 -2.79 -20.15
C ARG A 84 -1.86 -3.10 -19.61
N TYR A 85 -1.76 -4.14 -18.79
CA TYR A 85 -0.47 -4.63 -18.35
C TYR A 85 0.42 -4.97 -19.56
N THR A 86 1.63 -4.46 -19.53
CA THR A 86 2.70 -4.77 -20.48
C THR A 86 3.89 -5.23 -19.65
N ASP A 87 4.51 -6.34 -20.06
CA ASP A 87 5.77 -6.74 -19.44
C ASP A 87 6.81 -5.68 -19.73
N LEU A 88 7.19 -4.94 -18.70
CA LEU A 88 8.12 -3.82 -18.80
C LEU A 88 9.55 -4.29 -19.01
N LYS A 89 9.85 -5.60 -18.86
CA LYS A 89 11.18 -6.18 -19.03
C LYS A 89 12.27 -5.37 -18.31
N LEU A 90 11.94 -4.88 -17.11
CA LEU A 90 12.81 -3.97 -16.34
C LEU A 90 14.17 -4.58 -16.02
N TRP A 91 14.26 -5.91 -15.98
CA TRP A 91 15.53 -6.65 -15.81
C TRP A 91 16.48 -6.54 -17.03
N GLU A 92 15.99 -6.10 -18.19
CA GLU A 92 16.79 -5.85 -19.39
C GLU A 92 17.30 -4.39 -19.42
N ASP A 93 16.74 -3.50 -18.59
CA ASP A 93 17.14 -2.11 -18.47
C ASP A 93 18.25 -1.95 -17.42
N THR A 94 19.48 -1.79 -17.88
CA THR A 94 20.66 -1.66 -17.02
C THR A 94 20.60 -0.43 -16.12
N GLU A 95 20.05 0.70 -16.57
CA GLU A 95 19.94 1.90 -15.74
C GLU A 95 18.94 1.68 -14.61
N TRP A 96 17.80 1.07 -14.92
CA TRP A 96 16.81 0.71 -13.91
C TRP A 96 17.35 -0.30 -12.91
N MET A 97 18.10 -1.31 -13.37
CA MET A 97 18.70 -2.32 -12.48
C MET A 97 19.72 -1.71 -11.52
N ILE A 98 20.56 -0.77 -11.98
CA ILE A 98 21.50 -0.05 -11.12
C ILE A 98 20.74 0.79 -10.09
N ASP A 99 19.77 1.60 -10.51
CA ASP A 99 18.94 2.40 -9.59
C ASP A 99 18.19 1.53 -8.57
N PHE A 100 17.70 0.38 -9.02
CA PHE A 100 17.02 -0.59 -8.18
C PHE A 100 17.95 -1.17 -7.11
N GLU A 101 19.15 -1.61 -7.48
CA GLU A 101 20.14 -2.15 -6.54
C GLU A 101 20.62 -1.09 -5.53
N GLU A 102 20.80 0.16 -5.96
CA GLU A 102 21.23 1.25 -5.08
C GLU A 102 20.13 1.69 -4.09
N ASN A 103 18.87 1.76 -4.53
CA ASN A 103 17.79 2.36 -3.74
C ASN A 103 16.86 1.34 -3.06
N TRP A 104 16.87 0.09 -3.52
CA TRP A 104 15.94 -0.95 -3.08
C TRP A 104 16.67 -2.25 -2.74
N LEU A 105 17.68 -2.11 -1.87
CA LEU A 105 18.41 -3.21 -1.24
C LEU A 105 17.43 -4.18 -0.55
N PHE A 106 16.99 -5.20 -1.28
CA PHE A 106 16.33 -6.35 -0.68
C PHE A 106 17.39 -7.08 0.15
N ARG A 107 17.25 -7.02 1.48
CA ARG A 107 18.08 -7.83 2.38
C ARG A 107 18.01 -9.28 1.92
N THR A 108 19.14 -9.83 1.51
CA THR A 108 19.26 -11.28 1.30
C THR A 108 19.33 -11.97 2.65
N ALA A 109 18.89 -13.22 2.73
CA ALA A 109 19.01 -14.02 3.96
C ALA A 109 20.50 -14.20 4.30
N GLY A 110 21.05 -13.32 5.15
CA GLY A 110 22.47 -13.27 5.48
C GLY A 110 22.98 -11.91 5.96
N ASP A 111 22.25 -10.83 5.70
CA ASP A 111 22.70 -9.48 6.10
C ASP A 111 22.47 -9.26 7.60
N THR A 112 23.54 -9.27 8.41
CA THR A 112 23.50 -8.88 9.83
C THR A 112 23.45 -7.36 9.99
N ASP A 113 22.86 -6.90 11.10
CA ASP A 113 22.62 -5.49 11.46
C ASP A 113 23.86 -4.61 11.56
#